data_AF-A0A3B3SVX0-F1
#
_entry.id   AF-A0A3B3SVX0-F1
#
_cell.length_a   1.000
_cell.length_b   1.000
_cell.length_c   1.000
_cell.angle_alpha   90.00
_cell.angle_beta   90.00
_cell.angle_gamma   90.00
#
_symmetry.space_group_name_H-M   'P 1'
#
loop_
_entity.id
_entity.type
_entity.pdbx_description
1 polymer ?
#
loop_
_entity_poly.entity_id
_entity_poly.type
_entity_poly.pdbx_seq_one_letter_code
_entity_poly.pdbx_strand_id
1 'polypeptide(L)'
;MLLRHHESTQELEFRQLALVQRTRADLIRTQHQSELTNQMEYNKRRERELRRKHAMEVRQQPKSLKSKELQIKKQFQDTCKIQTRQYKALRNHLLDNTPKSEHKAVLKRLKEEQTRKLAILAEQYDHSINEMLSTQALRLDEAQEAECQVLRMQLQQELELLNAYQSKIKMQTDAQHEREKDELEQRVSLRRALLEQKVQ
;
A
#
# COMPACT_ATOMS: atom_id res chain seq x y z
N MET A 1 -28.39 63.06 24.39
CA MET A 1 -28.17 61.92 25.32
C MET A 1 -28.45 60.59 24.64
N LEU A 2 -29.62 60.39 24.02
CA LEU A 2 -30.01 59.14 23.35
C LEU A 2 -29.07 58.68 22.21
N LEU A 3 -28.61 59.59 21.34
CA LEU A 3 -27.67 59.25 20.26
C LEU A 3 -26.32 58.72 20.79
N ARG A 4 -25.80 59.28 21.89
CA ARG A 4 -24.56 58.80 22.53
C ARG A 4 -24.71 57.40 23.13
N HIS A 5 -25.88 57.11 23.73
CA HIS A 5 -26.16 55.76 24.23
C HIS A 5 -26.27 54.74 23.08
N HIS A 6 -26.84 55.15 21.95
CA HIS A 6 -26.89 54.32 20.74
C HIS A 6 -25.49 54.01 20.20
N GLU A 7 -24.61 55.00 20.07
CA GLU A 7 -23.20 54.81 19.65
C GLU A 7 -22.48 53.79 20.55
N SER A 8 -22.59 53.97 21.87
CA SER A 8 -21.98 53.04 22.84
C SER A 8 -22.57 51.61 22.74
N THR A 9 -23.87 51.49 22.49
CA THR A 9 -24.53 50.18 22.33
C THR A 9 -24.10 49.50 21.04
N GLN A 10 -24.03 50.24 19.95
CA GLN A 10 -23.54 49.77 18.66
C GLN A 10 -22.12 49.23 18.78
N GLU A 11 -21.21 49.98 19.40
CA GLU A 11 -19.82 49.53 19.61
C GLU A 11 -19.75 48.21 20.37
N LEU A 12 -20.58 48.03 21.40
CA LEU A 12 -20.66 46.78 22.15
C LEU A 12 -21.19 45.62 21.30
N GLU A 13 -22.23 45.85 20.49
CA GLU A 13 -22.79 44.82 19.60
C GLU A 13 -21.75 44.35 18.56
N PHE A 14 -21.03 45.27 17.92
CA PHE A 14 -19.97 44.92 16.95
C PHE A 14 -18.79 44.21 17.62
N ARG A 15 -18.39 44.66 18.82
CA ARG A 15 -17.31 43.99 19.59
C ARG A 15 -17.71 42.57 19.99
N GLN A 16 -18.96 42.37 20.42
CA GLN A 16 -19.48 41.04 20.75
C GLN A 16 -19.48 40.13 19.52
N LEU A 17 -19.99 40.61 18.38
CA LEU A 17 -20.00 39.83 17.14
C LEU A 17 -18.57 39.42 16.73
N ALA A 18 -17.64 40.39 16.72
CA ALA A 18 -16.24 40.13 16.39
C ALA A 18 -15.59 39.10 17.33
N LEU A 19 -15.90 39.14 18.62
CA LEU A 19 -15.40 38.17 19.61
C LEU A 19 -15.92 36.75 19.33
N VAL A 20 -17.21 36.62 19.03
CA VAL A 20 -17.83 35.32 18.70
C VAL A 20 -17.22 34.74 17.43
N GLN A 21 -17.13 35.54 16.37
CA GLN A 21 -16.56 35.12 15.09
C GLN A 21 -15.08 34.71 15.22
N ARG A 22 -14.28 35.48 15.98
CA ARG A 22 -12.89 35.13 16.27
C ARG A 22 -12.77 33.80 17.01
N THR A 23 -13.56 33.62 18.07
CA THR A 23 -13.55 32.38 18.86
C THR A 23 -13.92 31.17 18.00
N ARG A 24 -14.93 31.32 17.12
CA ARG A 24 -15.34 30.30 16.15
C ARG A 24 -14.21 29.96 15.18
N ALA A 25 -13.54 30.97 14.62
CA ALA A 25 -12.43 30.78 13.69
C ALA A 25 -11.21 30.10 14.34
N ASP A 26 -10.89 30.45 15.59
CA ASP A 26 -9.79 29.82 16.33
C ASP A 26 -10.10 28.36 16.69
N LEU A 27 -11.36 28.03 17.02
CA LEU A 27 -11.81 26.66 17.24
C LEU A 27 -11.68 25.81 15.95
N ILE A 28 -12.20 26.32 14.83
CA ILE A 28 -12.11 25.64 13.52
C ILE A 28 -10.65 25.40 13.13
N ARG A 29 -9.78 26.40 13.33
CA ARG A 29 -8.34 26.26 13.05
C ARG A 29 -7.71 25.15 13.88
N THR A 30 -8.02 25.10 15.18
CA THR A 30 -7.50 24.08 16.10
C THR A 30 -8.02 22.69 15.74
N GLN A 31 -9.30 22.58 15.39
CA GLN A 31 -9.90 21.35 14.90
C GLN A 31 -9.20 20.85 13.64
N HIS A 32 -9.08 21.70 12.61
CA HIS A 32 -8.44 21.34 11.35
C HIS A 32 -6.99 20.89 11.54
N GLN A 33 -6.24 21.56 12.42
CA GLN A 33 -4.87 21.18 12.75
C GLN A 33 -4.80 19.81 13.43
N SER A 34 -5.75 19.52 14.32
CA SER A 34 -5.83 18.23 15.02
C SER A 34 -6.17 17.09 14.06
N GLU A 35 -7.15 17.30 13.17
CA GLU A 35 -7.52 16.36 12.12
C GLU A 35 -6.35 16.05 11.19
N LEU A 36 -5.62 17.07 10.73
CA LEU A 36 -4.43 16.88 9.88
C LEU A 36 -3.34 16.11 10.62
N THR A 37 -3.10 16.43 11.89
CA THR A 37 -2.10 15.72 12.72
C THR A 37 -2.46 14.24 12.84
N ASN A 38 -3.73 13.96 13.14
CA ASN A 38 -4.25 12.60 13.24
C ASN A 38 -4.13 11.83 11.90
N GLN A 39 -4.46 12.48 10.78
CA GLN A 39 -4.32 11.86 9.45
C GLN A 39 -2.85 11.54 9.14
N MET A 40 -1.92 12.44 9.46
CA MET A 40 -0.49 12.19 9.25
C MET A 40 0.05 11.06 10.12
N GLU A 41 -0.40 10.95 11.37
CA GLU A 41 -0.05 9.84 12.26
C GLU A 41 -0.64 8.51 11.79
N TYR A 42 -1.90 8.53 11.34
CA TYR A 42 -2.56 7.40 10.72
C TYR A 42 -1.77 6.90 9.50
N ASN A 43 -1.43 7.80 8.58
CA ASN A 43 -0.62 7.50 7.39
C ASN A 43 0.70 6.82 7.77
N LYS A 44 1.46 7.42 8.70
CA LYS A 44 2.73 6.86 9.21
C LYS A 44 2.55 5.49 9.86
N ARG A 45 1.43 5.24 10.55
CA ARG A 45 1.14 3.93 11.14
C ARG A 45 0.86 2.90 10.06
N ARG A 46 0.03 3.22 9.06
CA ARG A 46 -0.29 2.33 7.93
C ARG A 46 0.95 1.97 7.11
N GLU A 47 1.83 2.94 6.83
CA GLU A 47 3.11 2.68 6.17
C GLU A 47 4.00 1.72 6.99
N ARG A 48 4.07 1.91 8.32
CA ARG A 48 4.84 1.02 9.20
C ARG A 48 4.27 -0.39 9.25
N GLU A 49 2.95 -0.53 9.28
CA GLU A 49 2.26 -1.82 9.21
C GLU A 49 2.59 -2.56 7.91
N LEU A 50 2.53 -1.85 6.77
CA LEU A 50 2.87 -2.42 5.47
C LEU A 50 4.34 -2.85 5.41
N ARG A 51 5.28 -2.00 5.84
CA ARG A 51 6.71 -2.34 5.91
C ARG A 51 6.97 -3.56 6.80
N ARG A 52 6.26 -3.68 7.93
CA ARG A 52 6.38 -4.84 8.82
C ARG A 52 5.88 -6.11 8.13
N LYS A 53 4.75 -6.04 7.42
CA LYS A 53 4.23 -7.16 6.62
C LYS A 53 5.26 -7.60 5.56
N HIS A 54 5.79 -6.67 4.78
CA HIS A 54 6.77 -6.95 3.73
C HIS A 54 8.06 -7.56 4.29
N ALA A 55 8.60 -7.01 5.38
CA ALA A 55 9.78 -7.56 6.04
C ALA A 55 9.55 -9.01 6.53
N MET A 56 8.34 -9.31 7.02
CA MET A 56 7.97 -10.67 7.44
C MET A 56 7.90 -11.64 6.26
N GLU A 57 7.36 -11.22 5.11
CA GLU A 57 7.30 -12.03 3.89
C GLU A 57 8.70 -12.35 3.37
N VAL A 58 9.57 -11.33 3.25
CA VAL A 58 10.97 -11.50 2.84
C VAL A 58 11.69 -12.46 3.80
N ARG A 59 11.46 -12.35 5.11
CA ARG A 59 12.07 -13.25 6.10
C ARG A 59 11.59 -14.70 5.96
N GLN A 60 10.34 -14.91 5.53
CA GLN A 60 9.77 -16.26 5.37
C GLN A 60 10.11 -16.88 4.01
N GLN A 61 10.35 -16.07 2.98
CA GLN A 61 10.57 -16.51 1.61
C GLN A 61 11.72 -17.55 1.48
N PRO A 62 12.92 -17.39 2.08
CA PRO A 62 13.98 -18.39 1.98
C PRO A 62 13.59 -19.76 2.53
N LYS A 63 12.76 -19.82 3.58
CA LYS A 63 12.32 -21.09 4.17
C LYS A 63 11.35 -21.82 3.23
N SER A 64 10.39 -21.08 2.66
CA SER A 64 9.44 -21.61 1.68
C SER A 64 10.15 -22.11 0.42
N LEU A 65 11.10 -21.32 -0.10
CA LEU A 65 11.90 -21.67 -1.28
C LEU A 65 12.77 -22.91 -1.04
N LYS A 66 13.45 -22.98 0.10
CA LYS A 66 14.27 -24.15 0.47
C LYS A 66 13.44 -25.43 0.58
N SER A 67 12.21 -25.34 1.07
CA SER A 67 11.29 -26.50 1.12
C SER A 67 10.93 -26.99 -0.29
N LYS A 68 10.62 -26.07 -1.22
CA LYS A 68 10.33 -26.42 -2.61
C LYS A 68 11.55 -26.99 -3.34
N GLU A 69 12.72 -26.38 -3.13
CA GLU A 69 14.00 -26.87 -3.67
C GLU A 69 14.27 -28.31 -3.22
N LEU A 70 14.06 -28.61 -1.93
CA LEU A 70 14.24 -29.96 -1.40
C LEU A 70 13.27 -30.97 -2.04
N GLN A 71 12.03 -30.57 -2.30
CA GLN A 71 11.04 -31.40 -2.99
C GLN A 71 11.48 -31.72 -4.42
N ILE A 72 11.96 -30.73 -5.16
CA ILE A 72 12.47 -30.89 -6.52
C ILE A 72 13.70 -31.81 -6.52
N LYS A 73 14.63 -31.63 -5.57
CA LYS A 73 15.80 -32.53 -5.40
C LYS A 73 15.40 -33.97 -5.08
N LYS A 74 14.35 -34.17 -4.28
CA LYS A 74 13.83 -35.51 -4.00
C LYS A 74 13.26 -36.17 -5.27
N GLN A 75 12.48 -35.42 -6.05
CA GLN A 75 11.96 -35.89 -7.33
C GLN A 75 13.08 -36.27 -8.31
N PHE A 76 14.16 -35.48 -8.38
CA PHE A 76 15.35 -35.80 -9.16
C PHE A 76 15.97 -37.14 -8.73
N GLN A 77 16.20 -37.33 -7.42
CA GLN A 77 16.77 -38.57 -6.89
C GLN A 77 15.92 -39.80 -7.24
N ASP A 78 14.60 -39.68 -7.12
CA ASP A 78 13.69 -40.79 -7.42
C ASP A 78 13.65 -41.08 -8.94
N THR A 79 13.71 -40.05 -9.78
CA THR A 79 13.84 -40.20 -11.24
C THR A 79 15.15 -40.90 -11.63
N CYS A 80 16.27 -40.52 -11.00
CA CYS A 80 17.57 -41.17 -11.20
C CYS A 80 17.56 -42.65 -10.79
N LYS A 81 16.88 -43.02 -9.70
CA LYS A 81 16.70 -44.42 -9.30
C LYS A 81 15.92 -45.21 -10.34
N ILE A 82 14.85 -44.63 -10.90
CA ILE A 82 14.05 -45.24 -11.96
C ILE A 82 14.90 -45.45 -13.21
N GLN A 83 15.62 -44.41 -13.68
CA GLN A 83 16.53 -44.49 -14.82
C GLN A 83 17.61 -45.57 -14.63
N THR A 84 18.15 -45.70 -13.41
CA THR A 84 19.14 -46.73 -13.08
C THR A 84 18.56 -48.15 -13.18
N ARG A 85 17.31 -48.35 -12.73
CA ARG A 85 16.62 -49.65 -12.86
C ARG A 85 16.32 -49.98 -14.32
N GLN A 86 15.83 -49.01 -15.09
CA GLN A 86 15.55 -49.14 -16.52
C GLN A 86 16.83 -49.45 -17.32
N TYR A 87 17.94 -48.77 -17.02
CA TYR A 87 19.24 -49.04 -17.62
C TYR A 87 19.70 -50.49 -17.37
N LYS A 88 19.58 -51.00 -16.14
CA LYS A 88 19.94 -52.39 -15.81
C LYS A 88 19.10 -53.40 -16.60
N ALA A 89 17.79 -53.18 -16.67
CA ALA A 89 16.87 -54.04 -17.42
C ALA A 89 17.22 -54.04 -18.93
N LEU A 90 17.40 -52.86 -19.51
CA LEU A 90 17.78 -52.70 -20.93
C LEU A 90 19.14 -53.33 -21.23
N ARG A 91 20.12 -53.16 -20.34
CA ARG A 91 21.46 -53.75 -20.48
C ARG A 91 21.39 -55.28 -20.53
N ASN A 92 20.65 -55.90 -19.62
CA ASN A 92 20.52 -57.36 -19.58
C ASN A 92 19.86 -57.88 -20.85
N HIS A 93 18.72 -57.29 -21.23
CA HIS A 93 18.01 -57.67 -22.46
C HIS A 93 18.90 -57.57 -23.71
N LEU A 94 19.71 -56.52 -23.85
CA LEU A 94 20.60 -56.38 -25.00
C LEU A 94 21.73 -57.42 -24.98
N LEU A 95 22.33 -57.73 -23.83
CA LEU A 95 23.39 -58.74 -23.75
C LEU A 95 22.89 -60.14 -24.07
N ASP A 96 21.65 -60.47 -23.69
CA ASP A 96 21.03 -61.78 -23.97
C ASP A 96 20.77 -61.97 -25.48
N ASN A 97 20.53 -60.88 -26.22
CA ASN A 97 20.17 -60.91 -27.64
C ASN A 97 21.34 -60.54 -28.59
N THR A 98 22.53 -60.27 -28.07
CA THR A 98 23.69 -59.85 -28.89
C THR A 98 24.82 -60.89 -28.81
N PRO A 99 25.54 -61.20 -29.90
CA PRO A 99 26.73 -62.05 -29.85
C PRO A 99 27.81 -61.50 -28.90
N LYS A 100 28.53 -62.40 -28.21
CA LYS A 100 29.58 -62.04 -27.23
C LYS A 100 30.69 -61.15 -27.82
N SER A 101 31.00 -61.29 -29.11
CA SER A 101 31.98 -60.46 -29.82
C SER A 101 31.63 -58.97 -29.83
N GLU A 102 30.34 -58.64 -29.77
CA GLU A 102 29.84 -57.25 -29.86
C GLU A 102 29.49 -56.64 -28.49
N HIS A 103 29.47 -57.44 -27.42
CA HIS A 103 29.08 -57.02 -26.06
C HIS A 103 29.86 -55.78 -25.59
N LYS A 104 31.16 -55.70 -25.89
CA LYS A 104 32.00 -54.55 -25.50
C LYS A 104 31.51 -53.23 -26.12
N ALA A 105 31.13 -53.27 -27.39
CA ALA A 105 30.64 -52.09 -28.10
C ALA A 105 29.27 -51.64 -27.57
N VAL A 106 28.36 -52.60 -27.34
CA VAL A 106 27.03 -52.34 -26.77
C VAL A 106 27.13 -51.74 -25.37
N LEU A 107 27.94 -52.32 -24.48
CA LEU A 107 28.14 -51.81 -23.12
C LEU A 107 28.71 -50.38 -23.11
N LYS A 108 29.65 -50.08 -24.00
CA LYS A 108 30.21 -48.74 -24.14
C LYS A 108 29.12 -47.73 -24.53
N ARG A 109 28.37 -48.00 -25.61
CA ARG A 109 27.27 -47.14 -26.06
C ARG A 109 26.22 -46.93 -24.97
N LEU A 110 25.80 -48.00 -24.29
CA LEU A 110 24.81 -47.92 -23.21
C LEU A 110 25.29 -47.03 -22.06
N LYS A 111 26.56 -47.12 -21.66
CA LYS A 111 27.13 -46.30 -20.59
C LYS A 111 27.23 -44.82 -20.99
N GLU A 112 27.64 -44.54 -22.22
CA GLU A 112 27.67 -43.18 -22.78
C GLU A 112 26.26 -42.57 -22.78
N GLU A 113 25.28 -43.31 -23.27
CA GLU A 113 23.88 -42.88 -23.31
C GLU A 113 23.28 -42.68 -21.91
N GLN A 114 23.59 -43.56 -20.96
CA GLN A 114 23.19 -43.40 -19.56
C GLN A 114 23.76 -42.11 -18.95
N THR A 115 25.06 -41.86 -19.17
CA THR A 115 25.74 -40.67 -18.64
C THR A 115 25.13 -39.41 -19.23
N ARG A 116 24.89 -39.40 -20.55
CA ARG A 116 24.25 -38.28 -21.25
C ARG A 116 22.83 -38.02 -20.73
N LYS A 117 22.00 -39.05 -20.57
CA LYS A 117 20.63 -38.90 -20.06
C LYS A 117 20.59 -38.37 -18.63
N LEU A 118 21.48 -38.84 -17.76
CA LEU A 118 21.57 -38.34 -16.39
C LEU A 118 22.10 -36.90 -16.33
N ALA A 119 23.02 -36.52 -17.21
CA ALA A 119 23.49 -35.14 -17.31
C ALA A 119 22.37 -34.18 -17.73
N ILE A 120 21.63 -34.52 -18.79
CA ILE A 120 20.47 -33.72 -19.24
C ILE A 120 19.42 -33.61 -18.13
N LEU A 121 19.15 -34.72 -17.42
CA LEU A 121 18.21 -34.71 -16.30
C LEU A 121 18.68 -33.78 -15.18
N ALA A 122 19.96 -33.81 -14.83
CA ALA A 122 20.52 -32.91 -13.82
C ALA A 122 20.37 -31.44 -14.23
N GLU A 123 20.74 -31.10 -15.48
CA GLU A 123 20.61 -29.75 -16.03
C GLU A 123 19.15 -29.25 -16.01
N GLN A 124 18.18 -30.11 -16.34
CA GLN A 124 16.76 -29.76 -16.31
C GLN A 124 16.26 -29.42 -14.89
N TYR A 125 16.68 -30.21 -13.90
CA TYR A 125 16.29 -29.98 -12.50
C TYR A 125 16.99 -28.75 -11.92
N ASP A 126 18.27 -28.53 -12.24
CA ASP A 126 19.00 -27.32 -11.85
C ASP A 126 18.37 -26.07 -12.49
N HIS A 127 18.01 -26.14 -13.78
CA HIS A 127 17.30 -25.06 -14.45
C HIS A 127 15.95 -24.77 -13.80
N SER A 128 15.14 -25.80 -13.51
CA SER A 128 13.84 -25.64 -12.86
C SER A 128 13.94 -25.00 -11.47
N ILE A 129 14.96 -25.37 -10.67
CA ILE A 129 15.21 -24.74 -9.37
C ILE A 129 15.57 -23.27 -9.55
N ASN A 130 16.51 -22.95 -10.45
CA ASN A 130 16.98 -21.59 -10.68
C ASN A 130 15.86 -20.67 -11.21
N GLU A 131 15.07 -21.15 -12.17
CA GLU A 131 13.92 -20.44 -12.70
C GLU A 131 12.91 -20.15 -11.60
N MET A 132 12.52 -21.17 -10.80
CA MET A 132 11.60 -21.00 -9.67
C MET A 132 12.11 -19.95 -8.66
N LEU A 133 13.40 -20.01 -8.28
CA LEU A 133 13.99 -19.05 -7.33
C LEU A 133 13.95 -17.62 -7.88
N SER A 134 14.36 -17.44 -9.14
CA SER A 134 14.39 -16.13 -9.80
C SER A 134 12.98 -15.53 -9.96
N THR A 135 12.04 -16.31 -10.49
CA THR A 135 10.65 -15.85 -10.67
C THR A 135 9.98 -15.53 -9.34
N GLN A 136 10.23 -16.30 -8.29
CA GLN A 136 9.61 -16.05 -6.99
C GLN A 136 10.16 -14.80 -6.29
N ALA A 137 11.44 -14.45 -6.53
CA ALA A 137 12.03 -13.20 -6.04
C ALA A 137 11.36 -11.99 -6.71
N LEU A 138 11.35 -11.97 -8.06
CA LEU A 138 10.75 -10.88 -8.84
C LEU A 138 9.27 -10.68 -8.49
N ARG A 139 8.49 -11.76 -8.41
CA ARG A 139 7.07 -11.68 -8.05
C ARG A 139 6.82 -11.11 -6.66
N LEU A 140 7.71 -11.37 -5.70
CA LEU A 140 7.56 -10.81 -4.35
C LEU A 140 7.82 -9.31 -4.40
N ASP A 141 8.89 -8.88 -5.08
CA ASP A 141 9.24 -7.46 -5.20
C ASP A 141 8.13 -6.67 -5.92
N GLU A 142 7.65 -7.17 -7.06
CA GLU A 142 6.55 -6.57 -7.82
C GLU A 142 5.26 -6.46 -7.00
N ALA A 143 4.90 -7.51 -6.25
CA ALA A 143 3.71 -7.48 -5.40
C ALA A 143 3.83 -6.46 -4.27
N GLN A 144 5.00 -6.37 -3.62
CA GLN A 144 5.23 -5.42 -2.54
C GLN A 144 5.23 -3.97 -3.06
N GLU A 145 5.80 -3.72 -4.24
CA GLU A 145 5.75 -2.42 -4.88
C GLU A 145 4.30 -2.01 -5.21
N ALA A 146 3.51 -2.91 -5.81
CA ALA A 146 2.11 -2.66 -6.10
C ALA A 146 1.30 -2.34 -4.85
N GLU A 147 1.50 -3.08 -3.75
CA GLU A 147 0.86 -2.80 -2.46
C GLU A 147 1.25 -1.41 -1.91
N CYS A 148 2.52 -1.02 -2.04
CA CYS A 148 2.98 0.31 -1.64
C CYS A 148 2.31 1.42 -2.45
N GLN A 149 2.21 1.24 -3.78
CA GLN A 149 1.56 2.20 -4.67
C GLN A 149 0.08 2.36 -4.32
N VAL A 150 -0.65 1.26 -4.14
CA VAL A 150 -2.06 1.27 -3.75
C VAL A 150 -2.25 1.97 -2.41
N LEU A 151 -1.45 1.63 -1.38
CA LEU A 151 -1.56 2.28 -0.09
C LEU A 151 -1.29 3.79 -0.20
N ARG A 152 -0.27 4.19 -0.94
CA ARG A 152 0.06 5.61 -1.13
C ARG A 152 -1.09 6.36 -1.79
N MET A 153 -1.71 5.79 -2.82
CA MET A 153 -2.86 6.38 -3.49
C MET A 153 -4.05 6.53 -2.55
N GLN A 154 -4.35 5.50 -1.75
CA GLN A 154 -5.43 5.54 -0.77
C GLN A 154 -5.23 6.64 0.29
N LEU A 155 -4.04 6.69 0.91
CA LEU A 155 -3.74 7.69 1.93
C LEU A 155 -3.75 9.13 1.38
N GLN A 156 -3.35 9.30 0.11
CA GLN A 156 -3.41 10.58 -0.59
C GLN A 156 -4.87 11.00 -0.84
N GLN A 157 -5.72 10.08 -1.32
CA GLN A 157 -7.13 10.34 -1.55
C GLN A 157 -7.88 10.70 -0.26
N GLU A 158 -7.59 10.00 0.84
CA GLU A 158 -8.15 10.32 2.17
C GLU A 158 -7.76 11.74 2.62
N LEU A 159 -6.50 12.14 2.40
CA LEU A 159 -6.03 13.48 2.74
C LEU A 159 -6.69 14.57 1.88
N GLU A 160 -6.86 14.31 0.60
CA GLU A 160 -7.58 15.22 -0.32
C GLU A 160 -9.04 15.40 0.09
N LEU A 161 -9.71 14.32 0.49
CA LEU A 161 -11.08 14.38 1.02
C LEU A 161 -11.16 15.21 2.30
N LEU A 162 -10.21 15.03 3.23
CA LEU A 162 -10.13 15.83 4.45
C LEU A 162 -9.93 17.31 4.13
N ASN A 163 -9.00 17.64 3.23
CA ASN A 163 -8.74 19.02 2.81
C ASN A 163 -9.96 19.68 2.15
N ALA A 164 -10.70 18.92 1.33
CA ALA A 164 -11.93 19.39 0.70
C ALA A 164 -13.01 19.68 1.75
N TYR A 165 -13.16 18.80 2.74
CA TYR A 165 -14.10 18.97 3.85
C TYR A 165 -13.78 20.21 4.69
N GLN A 166 -12.51 20.39 5.06
CA GLN A 166 -12.04 21.57 5.81
C GLN A 166 -12.25 22.87 5.03
N SER A 167 -11.98 22.84 3.72
CA SER A 167 -12.21 23.99 2.83
C SER A 167 -13.69 24.36 2.77
N LYS A 168 -14.58 23.37 2.72
CA LYS A 168 -16.04 23.59 2.74
C LYS A 168 -16.49 24.23 4.05
N ILE A 169 -16.03 23.75 5.20
CA ILE A 169 -16.36 24.33 6.52
C ILE A 169 -15.91 25.79 6.58
N LYS A 170 -14.69 26.07 6.13
CA LYS A 170 -14.14 27.43 6.11
C LYS A 170 -15.01 28.36 5.29
N MET A 171 -15.33 27.99 4.04
CA MET A 171 -16.19 28.79 3.16
C MET A 171 -17.57 29.04 3.77
N GLN A 172 -18.19 28.02 4.37
CA GLN A 172 -19.50 28.17 5.02
C GLN A 172 -19.44 29.10 6.22
N THR A 173 -18.38 29.01 7.02
CA THR A 173 -18.17 29.87 8.18
C THR A 173 -17.93 31.32 7.78
N ASP A 174 -17.09 31.55 6.77
CA ASP A 174 -16.81 32.88 6.24
C ASP A 174 -18.10 33.52 5.66
N ALA A 175 -18.89 32.74 4.91
CA ALA A 175 -20.19 33.19 4.41
C ALA A 175 -21.19 33.50 5.54
N GLN A 176 -21.17 32.74 6.64
CA GLN A 176 -21.98 33.03 7.81
C GLN A 176 -21.53 34.31 8.51
N HIS A 177 -20.22 34.54 8.63
CA HIS A 177 -19.68 35.75 9.27
C HIS A 177 -20.08 37.02 8.53
N GLU A 178 -20.05 37.02 7.19
CA GLU A 178 -20.50 38.16 6.39
C GLU A 178 -22.01 38.42 6.59
N ARG A 179 -22.85 37.37 6.60
CA ARG A 179 -24.29 37.55 6.86
C ARG A 179 -24.58 38.12 8.25
N GLU A 180 -23.94 37.59 9.29
CA GLU A 180 -24.12 38.08 10.67
C GLU A 180 -23.71 39.56 10.79
N LYS A 181 -22.68 39.97 10.04
CA LYS A 181 -22.20 41.35 9.98
C LYS A 181 -23.19 42.26 9.25
N ASP A 182 -23.65 41.86 8.07
CA ASP A 182 -24.64 42.61 7.28
C ASP A 182 -25.94 42.81 8.07
N GLU A 183 -26.43 41.76 8.74
CA GLU A 183 -27.64 41.81 9.57
C GLU A 183 -27.46 42.79 10.75
N LEU A 184 -26.28 42.80 11.38
CA LEU A 184 -26.00 43.75 12.46
C LEU A 184 -25.93 45.20 11.95
N GLU A 185 -25.27 45.43 10.81
CA GLU A 185 -25.20 46.75 10.16
C GLU A 185 -26.59 47.28 9.79
N GLN A 186 -27.46 46.43 9.24
CA GLN A 186 -28.85 46.78 8.95
C GLN A 186 -29.65 47.10 10.22
N ARG A 187 -29.50 46.29 11.28
CA ARG A 187 -30.21 46.52 12.54
C ARG A 187 -29.78 47.83 13.22
N VAL A 188 -28.48 48.11 13.21
CA VAL A 188 -27.90 49.34 13.77
C VAL A 188 -28.34 50.56 12.97
N SER A 189 -28.26 50.51 11.64
CA SER A 189 -28.67 51.63 10.77
C SER A 189 -30.17 51.95 10.88
N LEU A 190 -31.04 50.93 10.91
CA LEU A 190 -32.48 51.13 11.14
C LEU A 190 -32.74 51.78 12.51
N ARG A 191 -32.06 51.30 13.55
CA ARG A 191 -32.18 51.86 14.91
C ARG A 191 -31.74 53.32 14.94
N ARG A 192 -30.66 53.67 14.25
CA ARG A 192 -30.18 55.06 14.11
C ARG A 192 -31.20 55.95 13.43
N ALA A 193 -31.74 55.55 12.28
CA ALA A 193 -32.73 56.32 11.53
C ALA A 193 -33.98 56.61 12.37
N LEU A 194 -34.48 55.62 13.12
CA LEU A 194 -35.61 55.79 14.03
C LEU A 194 -35.31 56.72 15.21
N LEU A 195 -34.08 56.73 15.71
CA LEU A 195 -33.66 57.65 16.77
C LEU A 195 -33.55 59.08 16.25
N GLU A 196 -33.01 59.28 15.05
CA GLU A 196 -32.91 60.59 14.41
C GLU A 196 -34.31 61.21 14.19
N GLN A 197 -35.30 60.41 13.76
CA GLN A 197 -36.70 60.87 13.64
C GLN A 197 -37.35 61.28 14.97
N LYS A 198 -36.92 60.71 16.10
CA LYS A 198 -37.49 60.99 17.44
C LYS A 198 -36.80 62.14 18.17
N VAL A 199 -35.60 62.52 17.73
CA VAL A 199 -34.79 63.59 18.34
C VAL A 199 -34.96 64.92 17.59
N GLN A 200 -35.52 64.89 16.38
CA GLN A 200 -36.14 66.05 15.71
C GLN A 200 -37.46 66.41 16.38
#